data_AF-A0A958YUC4-F1
#
_entry.id   AF-A0A958YUC4-F1
#
_cell.length_a   1.000
_cell.length_b   1.000
_cell.length_c   1.000
_cell.angle_alpha   90.00
_cell.angle_beta   90.00
_cell.angle_gamma   90.00
#
_symmetry.space_group_name_H-M   'P 1'
#
loop_
_entity.id
_entity.type
_entity.pdbx_description
1 polymer ?
#
loop_
_entity_poly.entity_id
_entity_poly.type
_entity_poly.pdbx_seq_one_letter_code
_entity_poly.pdbx_strand_id
1 'polypeptide(L)'
;MNPTIPKAAFDFLLKLKENNNRDWMQEHKKEYLANEKALKEFYVVVEKGLNTTDEIATTKIFRINRDIRFSNDKTPYNVHRSVSF
;
A
#
# COMPACT_ATOMS: atom_id res chain seq x y z
N MET A 1 -18.08 10.99 6.14
CA MET A 1 -16.70 11.49 6.12
C MET A 1 -16.06 10.99 4.83
N ASN A 2 -15.47 11.86 4.03
CA ASN A 2 -14.71 11.43 2.84
C ASN A 2 -13.37 10.88 3.33
N PRO A 3 -13.08 9.58 3.18
CA PRO A 3 -11.81 9.04 3.61
C PRO A 3 -10.70 9.73 2.82
N THR A 4 -9.72 10.24 3.55
CA THR A 4 -8.56 10.92 2.98
C THR A 4 -7.35 10.06 3.29
N ILE A 5 -6.47 9.88 2.31
CA ILE A 5 -5.21 9.16 2.54
C ILE A 5 -4.30 10.05 3.41
N PRO A 6 -3.82 9.57 4.57
CA PRO A 6 -2.94 10.35 5.42
C PRO A 6 -1.63 10.69 4.71
N LYS A 7 -1.14 11.93 4.86
CA LYS A 7 0.18 12.34 4.35
C LYS A 7 1.30 11.40 4.83
N ALA A 8 1.20 10.91 6.06
CA ALA A 8 2.12 9.95 6.66
C ALA A 8 2.29 8.67 5.82
N ALA A 9 1.27 8.24 5.07
CA ALA A 9 1.39 7.08 4.19
C ALA A 9 2.35 7.35 3.02
N PHE A 10 2.31 8.56 2.45
CA PHE A 10 3.24 8.97 1.39
C PHE A 10 4.65 9.23 1.93
N ASP A 11 4.75 9.89 3.09
CA ASP A 11 6.03 10.13 3.76
C ASP A 11 6.74 8.82 4.10
N PHE A 12 5.99 7.80 4.54
CA PHE A 12 6.53 6.46 4.77
C PHE A 12 7.10 5.84 3.48
N LEU A 13 6.40 5.95 2.35
CA LEU A 13 6.89 5.43 1.07
C LEU A 13 8.16 6.14 0.58
N LEU A 14 8.29 7.44 0.84
CA LEU A 14 9.52 8.19 0.57
C LEU A 14 10.69 7.70 1.43
N LYS A 15 10.47 7.52 2.74
CA LYS A 15 11.49 6.95 3.63
C LYS A 15 11.86 5.51 3.25
N LEU A 16 10.88 4.70 2.86
CA LEU A 16 11.08 3.33 2.39
C LEU A 16 11.93 3.30 1.11
N LYS A 17 11.75 4.27 0.22
CA LYS A 17 12.57 4.39 -1.00
C LYS A 17 14.05 4.60 -0.68
N GLU A 18 14.35 5.40 0.34
CA GLU A 18 15.72 5.65 0.80
C GLU A 18 16.29 4.46 1.61
N ASN A 19 15.44 3.76 2.35
CA ASN A 19 15.83 2.72 3.32
C ASN A 19 15.22 1.35 2.98
N ASN A 20 15.29 0.93 1.71
CA ASN A 20 14.60 -0.27 1.22
C ASN A 20 15.33 -1.57 1.62
N ASN A 21 15.30 -1.92 2.90
CA ASN A 21 15.87 -3.13 3.47
C ASN A 21 14.98 -3.71 4.58
N ARG A 22 15.20 -4.99 4.93
CA ARG A 22 14.33 -5.74 5.83
C ARG A 22 14.37 -5.25 7.27
N ASP A 23 15.55 -4.83 7.74
CA ASP A 23 15.75 -4.40 9.12
C ASP A 23 15.01 -3.09 9.38
N TRP A 24 15.16 -2.12 8.46
CA TRP A 24 14.42 -0.86 8.51
C TRP A 24 12.90 -1.08 8.47
N MET A 25 12.42 -1.97 7.58
CA MET A 25 11.00 -2.29 7.51
C MET A 25 10.47 -2.90 8.81
N GLN A 26 11.28 -3.71 9.49
CA GLN A 26 10.89 -4.34 10.75
C GLN A 26 10.80 -3.31 11.89
N GLU A 27 11.72 -2.34 11.93
CA GLU A 27 11.69 -1.23 12.88
C GLU A 27 10.45 -0.33 12.66
N HIS A 28 10.13 -0.03 11.41
CA HIS A 28 8.99 0.82 11.03
C HIS A 28 7.67 0.06 10.80
N LYS A 29 7.61 -1.22 11.19
CA LYS A 29 6.44 -2.08 10.95
C LYS A 29 5.14 -1.51 11.53
N LYS A 30 5.20 -0.86 12.69
CA LYS A 30 4.03 -0.24 13.32
C LYS A 30 3.45 0.90 12.47
N GLU A 31 4.32 1.77 11.94
CA GLU A 31 3.96 2.86 11.04
C GLU A 31 3.32 2.32 9.75
N TYR A 32 3.95 1.29 9.16
CA TYR A 32 3.40 0.59 8.00
C TYR A 32 1.99 0.04 8.26
N LEU A 33 1.77 -0.67 9.37
CA LEU A 33 0.45 -1.27 9.67
C LEU A 33 -0.63 -0.21 9.92
N ALA A 34 -0.28 0.92 10.54
CA ALA A 34 -1.21 2.03 10.71
C ALA A 34 -1.62 2.65 9.36
N ASN A 35 -0.64 2.89 8.48
CA ASN A 35 -0.89 3.39 7.13
C ASN A 35 -1.69 2.38 6.27
N GLU A 36 -1.39 1.09 6.40
CA GLU A 36 -2.13 0.00 5.74
C GLU A 36 -3.61 0.02 6.10
N LYS A 37 -3.93 0.25 7.37
CA LYS A 37 -5.31 0.33 7.86
C LYS A 37 -6.06 1.51 7.21
N ALA A 38 -5.45 2.70 7.22
CA ALA A 38 -6.05 3.88 6.61
C ALA A 38 -6.27 3.72 5.09
N LEU A 39 -5.33 3.10 4.38
CA LEU A 39 -5.46 2.80 2.96
C LEU A 39 -6.59 1.80 2.67
N LYS A 40 -6.74 0.76 3.50
CA LYS A 40 -7.85 -0.20 3.38
C LYS A 40 -9.21 0.46 3.54
N GLU A 41 -9.35 1.36 4.53
CA GLU A 41 -10.58 2.12 4.73
C GLU A 41 -10.91 3.00 3.52
N PHE A 42 -9.91 3.61 2.90
CA PHE A 42 -10.07 4.35 1.65
C PHE A 42 -10.51 3.45 0.48
N TYR A 43 -9.88 2.28 0.29
CA TYR A 43 -10.23 1.36 -0.79
C TYR A 43 -11.67 0.87 -0.71
N VAL A 44 -12.18 0.56 0.50
CA VAL A 44 -13.57 0.15 0.71
C VAL A 44 -14.57 1.23 0.25
N VAL A 45 -14.23 2.51 0.45
CA VAL A 45 -15.10 3.59 -0.02
C VAL A 45 -15.06 3.75 -1.54
N VAL A 46 -13.89 3.57 -2.16
CA VAL A 46 -13.78 3.53 -3.63
C VAL A 46 -14.59 2.37 -4.20
N GLU A 47 -14.45 1.16 -3.63
CA GLU A 47 -15.21 -0.03 -4.03
C GLU A 47 -16.73 0.20 -3.93
N LYS A 48 -17.22 0.79 -2.84
CA LYS A 48 -18.64 1.12 -2.68
C LYS A 48 -19.13 2.15 -3.70
N GLY A 49 -18.30 3.15 -4.01
CA GLY A 49 -18.60 4.16 -5.02
C GLY A 49 -18.74 3.53 -6.41
N LEU A 50 -17.79 2.68 -6.80
CA LEU A 50 -17.83 1.96 -8.07
C LEU A 50 -19.04 1.02 -8.15
N ASN A 51 -19.35 0.31 -7.06
CA ASN A 51 -20.50 -0.60 -6.99
C ASN A 51 -21.87 0.12 -7.00
N THR A 52 -21.89 1.46 -6.96
CA THR A 52 -23.15 2.21 -7.07
C THR A 52 -23.64 2.27 -8.52
N THR A 53 -22.72 2.19 -9.50
CA THR A 53 -23.03 2.31 -10.92
C THR A 53 -22.87 0.98 -11.67
N ASP A 54 -21.87 0.18 -11.27
CA ASP A 54 -21.56 -1.11 -11.88
C ASP A 54 -21.54 -2.22 -10.82
N GLU A 55 -21.48 -3.49 -11.22
CA GLU A 55 -21.13 -4.59 -10.31
C GLU A 55 -19.66 -4.96 -10.58
N ILE A 56 -18.75 -4.46 -9.74
CA ILE A 56 -17.31 -4.70 -9.90
C ILE A 56 -16.88 -5.98 -9.18
N ALA A 57 -15.78 -6.57 -9.65
CA ALA A 57 -15.20 -7.72 -9.00
C ALA A 57 -14.69 -7.38 -7.60
N THR A 58 -14.42 -8.42 -6.80
CA THR A 58 -13.89 -8.22 -5.44
C THR A 58 -12.54 -7.53 -5.46
N THR A 59 -12.39 -6.47 -4.64
CA THR A 59 -11.16 -5.70 -4.50
C THR A 59 -9.96 -6.57 -4.12
N LYS A 60 -8.86 -6.45 -4.87
CA LYS A 60 -7.59 -7.16 -4.63
C LYS A 60 -6.49 -6.18 -4.23
N ILE A 61 -6.03 -6.28 -2.99
CA ILE A 61 -4.93 -5.47 -2.47
C ILE A 61 -3.61 -6.22 -2.66
N PHE A 62 -2.67 -5.61 -3.38
CA PHE A 62 -1.38 -6.22 -3.63
C PHE A 62 -0.43 -6.09 -2.43
N ARG A 63 0.43 -7.11 -2.25
CA ARG A 63 1.46 -7.12 -1.21
C ARG A 63 2.54 -6.09 -1.53
N ILE A 64 3.11 -5.49 -0.48
CA ILE A 64 4.23 -4.57 -0.61
C ILE A 64 5.55 -5.30 -0.93
N ASN A 65 5.69 -6.58 -0.60
CA ASN A 65 6.88 -7.36 -0.94
C ASN A 65 7.03 -7.53 -2.45
N ARG A 66 8.25 -7.32 -2.93
CA ARG A 66 8.63 -7.43 -4.34
C ARG A 66 9.24 -8.81 -4.62
N ASP A 67 8.89 -9.41 -5.76
CA ASP A 67 9.60 -10.61 -6.23
C ASP A 67 10.91 -10.18 -6.89
N ILE A 68 12.02 -10.47 -6.21
CA ILE A 68 13.37 -10.05 -6.61
C ILE A 68 14.20 -11.16 -7.24
N ARG A 69 13.65 -12.38 -7.40
CA ARG A 69 14.43 -13.56 -7.85
C ARG A 69 15.14 -13.29 -9.16
N PHE A 70 14.41 -12.71 -10.12
CA PHE A 70 14.90 -12.43 -11.47
C PHE A 70 15.21 -10.95 -11.73
N SER A 71 15.09 -10.08 -10.72
CA SER A 71 15.34 -8.66 -10.92
C SER A 71 16.82 -8.31 -10.72
N ASN A 72 17.35 -7.40 -11.54
CA ASN A 72 18.67 -6.80 -11.31
C ASN A 72 18.68 -5.95 -10.04
N ASP A 73 17.57 -5.25 -9.77
CA ASP A 73 17.38 -4.52 -8.53
C ASP A 73 16.87 -5.47 -7.44
N LYS A 74 17.62 -5.59 -6.35
CA LYS A 74 17.32 -6.49 -5.21
C LYS A 74 16.55 -5.82 -4.07
N THR A 75 16.00 -4.61 -4.27
CA THR A 75 15.14 -3.96 -3.29
C THR A 75 13.91 -4.84 -2.95
N PRO A 76 13.71 -5.21 -1.67
CA PRO A 76 12.71 -6.19 -1.26
C PRO A 76 11.26 -5.68 -1.22
N TYR A 77 11.04 -4.36 -1.26
CA TYR A 77 9.72 -3.75 -1.13
C TYR A 77 9.39 -2.80 -2.27
N ASN A 78 8.11 -2.75 -2.64
CA ASN A 78 7.56 -1.77 -3.57
C ASN A 78 7.43 -0.41 -2.86
N VAL A 79 7.92 0.65 -3.50
CA VAL A 79 7.82 2.05 -3.02
C VAL A 79 6.50 2.71 -3.42
N HIS A 80 5.50 1.91 -3.80
CA HIS A 80 4.17 2.34 -4.18
C HIS A 80 3.14 1.31 -3.68
N ARG A 81 1.87 1.70 -3.71
CA ARG A 81 0.73 0.84 -3.39
C ARG A 81 -0.14 0.64 -4.62
N SER A 82 -0.66 -0.57 -4.75
CA SER A 82 -1.50 -0.98 -5.87
C SER A 82 -2.70 -1.74 -5.34
N VAL A 83 -3.85 -1.49 -5.95
CA VAL A 83 -5.12 -2.15 -5.68
C VAL A 83 -5.82 -2.35 -7.03
N SER A 84 -6.49 -3.49 -7.20
CA SER A 84 -7.41 -3.73 -8.31
C SER A 84 -8.82 -3.72 -7.76
N PHE A 85 -9.70 -2.99 -8.43
CA PHE A 85 -11.15 -3.05 -8.26
C PHE A 85 -11.73 -3.90 -9.40
#